data_AF-F5R7K0-F1
#
_entry.id   AF-F5R7K0-F1
#
_cell.length_a   1.000
_cell.length_b   1.000
_cell.length_c   1.000
_cell.angle_alpha   90.00
_cell.angle_beta   90.00
_cell.angle_gamma   90.00
#
_symmetry.space_group_name_H-M   'P 1'
#
loop_
_entity.id
_entity.type
_entity.pdbx_description
1 polymer ?
#
loop_
_entity_poly.entity_id
_entity_poly.type
_entity_poly.pdbx_seq_one_letter_code
_entity_poly.pdbx_strand_id
1 'polypeptide(L)'
;MAVPHVSCVVDYNGQQTVIPVRAEVDALGGAWHEAGVFSLRATLVAPPRAKPWLLVEVHAKAADGDVRLISSQKTHQPFDTGRIEVVEPRLGRILAYACGAAR
;
A
#
# COMPACT_ATOMS: atom_id res chain seq x y z
N MET A 1 24.41 -3.72 1.82
CA MET A 1 23.41 -2.76 2.36
C MET A 1 22.30 -3.59 2.96
N ALA A 2 21.86 -3.29 4.19
CA ALA A 2 20.71 -3.98 4.79
C ALA A 2 19.45 -3.67 3.96
N VAL A 3 18.63 -4.68 3.70
CA VAL A 3 17.35 -4.50 3.01
C VAL A 3 16.41 -3.75 3.96
N PRO A 4 15.76 -2.66 3.54
CA PRO A 4 14.84 -1.95 4.43
C PRO A 4 13.63 -2.82 4.77
N HIS A 5 13.24 -2.85 6.04
CA HIS A 5 12.02 -3.50 6.48
C HIS A 5 10.90 -2.46 6.53
N VAL A 6 9.91 -2.59 5.66
CA VAL A 6 8.73 -1.71 5.62
C VAL A 6 7.49 -2.52 5.98
N SER A 7 6.59 -1.91 6.74
CA SER A 7 5.28 -2.46 7.02
C SER A 7 4.21 -1.42 6.77
N CYS A 8 3.06 -1.85 6.25
CA CYS A 8 1.88 -1.02 6.10
C CYS A 8 0.82 -1.46 7.12
N VAL A 9 0.31 -0.51 7.89
CA VAL A 9 -0.89 -0.71 8.71
C VAL A 9 -2.08 -0.28 7.87
N VAL A 10 -3.05 -1.17 7.72
CA VAL A 10 -4.31 -0.91 7.00
C VAL A 10 -5.45 -0.96 7.99
N ASP A 11 -6.24 0.11 8.03
CA ASP A 11 -7.41 0.27 8.87
C ASP A 11 -8.65 0.34 7.99
N TYR A 12 -9.50 -0.68 8.11
CA TYR A 12 -10.77 -0.76 7.42
C TYR A 12 -11.87 -1.09 8.42
N ASN A 13 -12.86 -0.21 8.53
CA ASN A 13 -13.98 -0.37 9.45
C ASN A 13 -13.54 -0.59 10.92
N GLY A 14 -12.46 0.07 11.35
CA GLY A 14 -11.88 -0.05 12.69
C GLY A 14 -11.06 -1.33 12.91
N GLN A 15 -10.94 -2.20 11.92
CA GLN A 15 -10.07 -3.36 11.97
C GLN A 15 -8.71 -3.02 11.35
N GLN A 16 -7.66 -3.16 12.17
CA GLN A 16 -6.29 -2.92 11.74
C GLN A 16 -5.56 -4.21 11.38
N THR A 17 -4.90 -4.21 10.24
CA THR A 17 -4.06 -5.32 9.76
C THR A 17 -2.67 -4.80 9.40
N VAL A 18 -1.62 -5.52 9.81
CA VAL A 18 -0.24 -5.19 9.47
C VAL A 18 0.22 -6.05 8.30
N ILE A 19 0.70 -5.38 7.24
CA ILE A 19 1.18 -6.01 6.01
C ILE A 19 2.70 -5.83 5.95
N PRO A 20 3.49 -6.90 6.06
CA PRO A 20 4.92 -6.82 5.83
C PRO A 20 5.20 -6.60 4.33
N VAL A 21 6.00 -5.60 4.00
CA VAL A 21 6.40 -5.27 2.63
C VAL A 21 7.82 -5.73 2.40
N ARG A 22 7.99 -6.65 1.45
CA ARG A 22 9.31 -7.16 1.05
C ARG A 22 9.92 -6.24 -0.01
N ALA A 23 11.24 -6.20 -0.03
CA ALA A 23 11.98 -5.50 -1.08
C ALA A 23 12.02 -6.36 -2.35
N GLU A 24 11.68 -5.74 -3.48
CA GLU A 24 11.63 -6.33 -4.80
C GLU A 24 12.54 -5.55 -5.76
N VAL A 25 12.98 -6.18 -6.85
CA VAL A 25 13.84 -5.52 -7.84
C VAL A 25 13.07 -4.51 -8.70
N ASP A 26 11.75 -4.69 -8.84
CA ASP A 26 10.86 -3.86 -9.63
C ASP A 26 9.47 -3.71 -8.98
N ALA A 27 8.60 -2.93 -9.64
CA ALA A 27 7.25 -2.63 -9.18
C ALA A 27 6.20 -3.67 -9.63
N LEU A 28 6.60 -4.80 -10.23
CA LEU A 28 5.67 -5.89 -10.60
C LEU A 28 5.42 -6.83 -9.42
N GLY A 29 6.37 -6.92 -8.48
CA GLY A 29 6.16 -7.53 -7.17
C GLY A 29 5.21 -6.73 -6.27
N GLY A 30 4.84 -7.27 -5.11
CA GLY A 30 4.04 -6.56 -4.11
C GLY A 30 3.20 -7.45 -3.20
N ALA A 31 3.05 -7.03 -1.95
CA ALA A 31 2.12 -7.63 -1.01
C ALA A 31 0.71 -7.07 -1.27
N TRP A 32 -0.22 -7.95 -1.62
CA TRP A 32 -1.63 -7.61 -1.76
C TRP A 32 -2.38 -7.93 -0.47
N HIS A 33 -3.30 -7.05 -0.11
CA HIS A 33 -4.21 -7.23 1.01
C HIS A 33 -5.61 -6.76 0.64
N GLU A 34 -6.58 -7.63 0.83
CA GLU A 34 -7.99 -7.33 0.61
C GLU A 34 -8.64 -6.85 1.91
N ALA A 35 -9.34 -5.72 1.83
CA ALA A 35 -10.04 -5.07 2.92
C ALA A 35 -11.46 -4.68 2.44
N GLY A 36 -12.37 -5.65 2.49
CA GLY A 36 -13.75 -5.48 2.03
C GLY A 36 -13.82 -5.23 0.52
N VAL A 37 -14.14 -4.00 0.12
CA VAL A 37 -14.20 -3.59 -1.30
C VAL A 37 -12.88 -3.03 -1.81
N PHE A 38 -11.91 -2.83 -0.91
CA PHE A 38 -10.60 -2.31 -1.27
C PHE A 38 -9.58 -3.43 -1.39
N SER A 39 -8.62 -3.24 -2.28
CA SER A 39 -7.41 -4.05 -2.34
C SER A 39 -6.22 -3.12 -2.30
N LEU A 40 -5.39 -3.23 -1.27
CA LEU A 40 -4.15 -2.49 -1.14
C LEU A 40 -2.99 -3.34 -1.64
N ARG A 41 -2.14 -2.76 -2.47
CA ARG A 41 -0.89 -3.33 -2.92
C ARG A 41 0.25 -2.45 -2.43
N ALA A 42 1.21 -3.02 -1.72
CA ALA A 42 2.41 -2.32 -1.30
C ALA A 42 3.67 -3.05 -1.79
N THR A 43 4.61 -2.29 -2.35
CA THR A 43 5.85 -2.81 -2.93
C THR A 43 7.02 -1.90 -2.58
N LEU A 44 8.02 -2.43 -1.87
CA LEU A 44 9.29 -1.74 -1.67
C LEU A 44 10.21 -2.10 -2.84
N VAL A 45 10.50 -1.16 -3.73
CA VAL A 45 11.31 -1.37 -4.92
C VAL A 45 12.74 -0.94 -4.62
N ALA A 46 13.69 -1.89 -4.66
CA ALA A 46 15.11 -1.71 -4.31
C ALA A 46 16.04 -2.17 -5.46
N PRO A 47 16.11 -1.39 -6.55
CA PRO A 47 16.93 -1.75 -7.71
C PRO A 47 18.44 -1.58 -7.42
N PRO A 48 19.34 -2.41 -8.01
CA PRO A 48 20.77 -2.43 -7.66
C PRO A 48 21.55 -1.11 -7.85
N ARG A 49 21.04 -0.21 -8.71
CA ARG A 49 21.72 1.03 -9.12
C ARG A 49 20.88 2.28 -8.94
N ALA A 50 19.78 2.20 -8.21
CA ALA A 50 18.92 3.36 -7.94
C ALA A 50 18.46 3.37 -6.49
N LYS A 51 18.01 4.54 -6.03
CA LYS A 51 17.52 4.70 -4.66
C LYS A 51 16.23 3.88 -4.50
N PRO A 52 16.10 3.11 -3.39
CA PRO A 52 14.87 2.39 -3.14
C PRO A 52 13.68 3.34 -2.94
N TRP A 53 12.49 2.87 -3.28
CA TRP A 53 11.25 3.61 -3.16
C TRP A 53 10.09 2.66 -2.85
N LEU A 54 9.08 3.15 -2.15
CA LEU A 54 7.87 2.41 -1.81
C LEU A 54 6.74 2.84 -2.75
N LEU A 55 6.05 1.86 -3.34
CA LEU A 55 4.79 2.02 -4.05
C LEU A 55 3.65 1.52 -3.16
N VAL A 56 2.60 2.31 -3.02
CA VAL A 56 1.34 1.88 -2.41
C VAL A 56 0.20 2.23 -3.35
N GLU A 57 -0.53 1.21 -3.79
CA GLU A 57 -1.68 1.35 -4.67
C GLU A 57 -2.92 0.85 -3.94
N VAL A 58 -3.99 1.63 -4.00
CA VAL A 58 -5.30 1.21 -3.49
C VAL A 58 -6.24 1.08 -4.67
N HIS A 59 -6.83 -0.08 -4.76
CA HIS A 59 -7.87 -0.41 -5.72
C HIS A 59 -9.20 -0.52 -5.00
N ALA A 60 -10.29 -0.17 -5.68
CA ALA A 60 -11.63 -0.50 -5.24
C ALA A 60 -12.32 -1.40 -6.26
N LYS A 61 -13.03 -2.40 -5.75
CA LYS A 61 -13.89 -3.29 -6.51
C LYS A 61 -15.30 -2.73 -6.50
N ALA A 62 -15.79 -2.38 -7.68
CA ALA A 62 -17.17 -1.97 -7.89
C ALA A 62 -18.13 -3.18 -7.85
N ALA A 63 -19.42 -2.89 -7.72
CA ALA A 63 -20.46 -3.92 -7.59
C ALA A 63 -20.61 -4.81 -8.85
N ASP A 64 -20.23 -4.29 -10.01
CA ASP A 64 -20.17 -4.99 -11.30
C ASP A 64 -18.91 -5.87 -11.45
N GLY A 65 -18.02 -5.88 -10.45
CA GLY A 65 -16.77 -6.62 -10.46
C GLY A 65 -15.59 -5.87 -11.07
N ASP A 66 -15.79 -4.65 -11.58
CA ASP A 66 -14.73 -3.81 -12.12
C ASP A 66 -13.77 -3.36 -10.99
N VAL A 67 -12.46 -3.49 -11.23
CA VAL A 67 -11.42 -3.13 -10.26
C VAL A 67 -10.70 -1.88 -10.77
N ARG A 68 -10.77 -0.81 -9.99
CA ARG A 68 -10.21 0.49 -10.37
C ARG A 68 -9.13 0.90 -9.40
N LEU A 69 -8.03 1.42 -9.93
CA LEU A 69 -7.03 2.13 -9.14
C LEU A 69 -7.63 3.48 -8.71
N ILE A 70 -7.69 3.71 -7.39
CA ILE A 70 -8.27 4.93 -6.82
C ILE A 70 -7.22 5.79 -6.08
N SER A 71 -6.10 5.21 -5.70
CA SER A 71 -4.96 5.94 -5.13
C SER A 71 -3.66 5.23 -5.49
N SER A 72 -2.64 6.00 -5.87
CA SER A 72 -1.29 5.51 -6.12
C SER A 72 -0.30 6.48 -5.49
N GLN A 73 0.50 5.99 -4.55
CA GLN A 73 1.47 6.77 -3.80
C GLN A 73 2.86 6.17 -3.99
N LYS A 74 3.80 7.04 -4.36
CA LYS A 74 5.21 6.71 -4.46
C LYS A 74 5.99 7.54 -3.45
N THR A 75 6.66 6.88 -2.51
CA THR A 75 7.48 7.56 -1.49
C THR A 75 8.92 7.04 -1.52
N HIS A 76 9.87 7.89 -1.19
CA HIS A 76 11.28 7.52 -1.03
C HIS A 76 11.61 7.41 0.47
N GLN A 77 12.84 7.04 0.82
CA GLN A 77 13.31 7.07 2.21
C GLN A 77 12.94 8.39 2.89
N PRO A 78 12.33 8.37 4.11
CA PRO A 78 12.26 7.26 5.07
C PRO A 78 11.15 6.20 4.85
N PHE A 79 10.50 6.19 3.68
CA PHE A 79 9.37 5.31 3.32
C PHE A 79 8.10 5.56 4.14
N ASP A 80 8.05 6.67 4.86
CA ASP A 80 6.88 7.10 5.61
C ASP A 80 5.86 7.75 4.67
N THR A 81 4.65 7.19 4.62
CA THR A 81 3.54 7.76 3.86
C THR A 81 2.71 8.73 4.69
N GLY A 82 2.88 8.75 6.02
CA GLY A 82 1.87 9.24 6.94
C GLY A 82 0.57 8.41 6.86
N ARG A 83 -0.45 8.83 7.61
CA ARG A 83 -1.81 8.28 7.48
C ARG A 83 -2.48 8.85 6.23
N ILE A 84 -2.86 7.97 5.32
CA ILE A 84 -3.63 8.28 4.12
C ILE A 84 -5.02 7.71 4.27
N GLU A 85 -6.05 8.51 3.97
CA GLU A 85 -7.43 8.07 3.92
C GLU A 85 -7.91 8.06 2.47
N VAL A 86 -8.40 6.91 2.03
CA VAL A 86 -8.91 6.68 0.70
C VAL A 86 -10.40 6.43 0.81
N VAL A 87 -11.17 7.29 0.16
CA VAL A 87 -12.63 7.22 0.13
C VAL A 87 -13.06 6.61 -1.19
N GLU A 88 -13.94 5.62 -1.15
CA GLU A 88 -14.70 5.15 -2.32
C GLU A 88 -16.09 5.81 -2.27
N PRO A 89 -16.32 6.92 -3.00
CA PRO A 89 -17.52 7.74 -2.84
C PRO A 89 -18.80 6.99 -3.19
N ARG A 90 -18.73 6.05 -4.15
CA ARG A 90 -19.90 5.30 -4.62
C ARG A 90 -20.43 4.35 -3.57
N LEU A 91 -19.56 3.88 -2.69
CA LEU A 91 -19.90 2.90 -1.66
C LEU A 91 -19.98 3.54 -0.27
N GLY A 92 -19.59 4.82 -0.13
CA GLY A 92 -19.51 5.50 1.15
C GLY A 92 -18.53 4.83 2.13
N ARG A 93 -17.50 4.15 1.60
CA ARG A 93 -16.52 3.40 2.39
C ARG A 93 -15.18 4.11 2.41
N ILE A 94 -14.46 3.93 3.51
CA ILE A 94 -13.15 4.53 3.73
C ILE A 94 -12.17 3.43 4.10
N LEU A 95 -11.00 3.47 3.48
CA LEU A 95 -9.81 2.72 3.87
C LEU A 95 -8.77 3.73 4.35
N ALA A 96 -8.17 3.50 5.51
CA ALA A 96 -6.97 4.24 5.89
C ALA A 96 -5.75 3.32 5.85
N TYR A 97 -4.60 3.86 5.48
CA TYR A 97 -3.35 3.13 5.59
C TYR A 97 -2.20 4.05 5.99
N ALA A 98 -1.18 3.48 6.61
CA ALA A 98 0.09 4.13 6.86
C ALA A 98 1.22 3.11 6.67
N CYS A 99 2.19 3.44 5.83
CA CYS A 99 3.38 2.64 5.65
C CYS A 99 4.60 3.37 6.19
N GLY A 100 5.54 2.62 6.73
CA GLY A 100 6.79 3.17 7.24
C GLY A 100 7.80 2.07 7.51
N ALA A 101 9.05 2.48 7.78
CA ALA A 101 10.05 1.56 8.28
C ALA A 101 9.58 0.93 9.60
N ALA A 102 9.62 -0.40 9.70
CA ALA A 102 9.46 -1.08 10.97
C ALA A 102 10.65 -0.64 11.86
N ARG A 103 10.35 -0.03 13.00
CA ARG A 103 11.37 0.34 14.00
C ARG A 103 11.93 -0.90 14.68
#